data_AF-A0A3E0L349-F1
#
_entry.id   AF-A0A3E0L349-F1
#
_cell.length_a   1.000
_cell.length_b   1.000
_cell.length_c   1.000
_cell.angle_alpha   90.00
_cell.angle_beta   90.00
_cell.angle_gamma   90.00
#
_symmetry.space_group_name_H-M   'P 1'
#
loop_
_entity.id
_entity.type
_entity.pdbx_description
1 polymer ?
#
loop_
_entity_poly.entity_id
_entity_poly.type
_entity_poly.pdbx_seq_one_letter_code
_entity_poly.pdbx_strand_id
1 'polypeptide(L)'
;MNTITNFLASAIVGGWIMTMAVFAIQNIQPVSLKFLQFESIKVPIGILLAFSLGMGFFMAAVIPAFFRKSKKSPRSRFSPPESGLDEFDF
;
A
#
# COMPACT_ATOMS: atom_id res chain seq x y z
N MET A 1 8.94 -7.74 -10.06
CA MET A 1 8.03 -8.19 -8.98
C MET A 1 7.86 -9.69 -9.18
N ASN A 2 8.15 -10.50 -8.16
CA ASN A 2 7.99 -11.94 -8.29
C ASN A 2 6.50 -12.26 -8.28
N THR A 3 5.99 -12.93 -9.33
CA THR A 3 4.55 -13.22 -9.50
C THR A 3 3.98 -13.94 -8.27
N ILE A 4 4.76 -14.83 -7.66
CA ILE A 4 4.40 -15.56 -6.43
C ILE A 4 4.22 -14.58 -5.25
N THR A 5 5.10 -13.60 -5.11
CA THR A 5 5.00 -12.59 -4.04
C THR A 5 3.75 -11.73 -4.21
N ASN A 6 3.43 -11.33 -5.44
CA ASN A 6 2.21 -10.57 -5.72
C ASN A 6 0.96 -11.41 -5.46
N PHE A 7 0.97 -12.68 -5.87
CA PHE A 7 -0.13 -13.61 -5.59
C PHE A 7 -0.35 -13.77 -4.09
N LEU A 8 0.72 -14.05 -3.33
CA LEU A 8 0.64 -14.23 -1.89
C LEU A 8 0.13 -12.96 -1.18
N ALA A 9 0.64 -11.79 -1.57
CA ALA A 9 0.15 -10.52 -1.04
C ALA A 9 -1.34 -10.32 -1.31
N SER A 10 -1.79 -10.57 -2.55
CA SER A 10 -3.20 -10.43 -2.92
C SER A 10 -4.11 -11.43 -2.19
N ALA A 11 -3.65 -12.66 -1.99
CA ALA A 11 -4.38 -13.70 -1.26
C ALA A 11 -4.53 -13.33 0.22
N ILE A 12 -3.45 -12.81 0.85
CA ILE A 12 -3.49 -12.35 2.23
C ILE A 12 -4.49 -11.19 2.38
N VAL A 13 -4.40 -10.18 1.51
CA VAL A 13 -5.31 -9.02 1.55
C VAL A 13 -6.77 -9.44 1.31
N GLY A 14 -7.02 -10.28 0.30
CA GLY A 14 -8.36 -10.79 0.01
C GLY A 14 -8.93 -11.61 1.16
N GLY A 15 -8.12 -12.49 1.75
CA GLY A 15 -8.49 -13.26 2.94
C GLY A 15 -8.86 -12.36 4.12
N TRP A 16 -8.05 -11.33 4.39
CA TRP A 16 -8.33 -10.34 5.43
C TRP A 16 -9.65 -9.60 5.20
N ILE A 17 -9.93 -9.17 3.97
CA ILE A 17 -11.20 -8.51 3.62
C ILE A 17 -12.38 -9.45 3.88
N MET A 18 -12.27 -10.72 3.47
CA MET A 18 -13.32 -11.72 3.70
C MET A 18 -13.54 -11.96 5.20
N THR A 19 -12.47 -12.11 5.99
CA THR A 19 -12.57 -12.26 7.44
C THR A 19 -13.26 -11.05 8.09
N MET A 20 -12.90 -9.82 7.71
CA MET A 20 -13.53 -8.61 8.24
C MET A 20 -15.00 -8.50 7.83
N ALA A 21 -15.36 -8.92 6.61
CA ALA A 21 -16.74 -8.92 6.13
C ALA A 21 -17.61 -9.92 6.92
N VAL A 22 -17.11 -11.14 7.11
CA VAL A 22 -17.80 -12.16 7.92
C VAL A 22 -17.93 -11.67 9.37
N PHE A 23 -16.86 -11.14 9.95
CA PHE A 23 -16.87 -10.58 11.30
C PHE A 23 -17.89 -9.43 11.44
N ALA A 24 -17.97 -8.54 10.46
CA ALA A 24 -18.95 -7.45 10.43
C ALA A 24 -20.41 -7.93 10.40
N ILE A 25 -20.70 -8.98 9.61
CA ILE A 25 -22.05 -9.55 9.50
C ILE A 25 -22.42 -10.33 10.76
N GLN A 26 -21.46 -11.07 11.33
CA GLN A 26 -21.70 -11.87 12.53
C GLN A 26 -21.75 -11.02 13.81
N ASN A 27 -21.06 -9.88 13.84
CA ASN A 27 -21.03 -8.98 14.97
C ASN A 27 -21.85 -7.70 14.70
N ILE A 28 -23.17 -7.82 14.58
CA ILE A 28 -24.07 -6.66 14.38
C ILE A 28 -24.26 -5.86 15.68
N GLN A 29 -23.28 -5.89 16.59
CA GLN A 29 -23.40 -5.16 17.84
C GLN A 29 -23.32 -3.66 17.56
N PRO A 30 -24.32 -2.89 18.02
CA PRO A 30 -24.27 -1.45 17.91
C PRO A 30 -23.20 -0.94 18.88
N VAL A 31 -22.14 -0.35 18.33
CA VAL A 31 -21.11 0.33 19.13
C VAL A 31 -21.34 1.83 19.08
N SER A 32 -21.01 2.50 20.18
CA SER A 32 -21.00 3.95 20.23
C SER A 32 -19.57 4.46 20.34
N LEU A 33 -19.21 5.41 19.47
CA LEU A 33 -17.96 6.14 19.64
C LEU A 33 -18.16 7.21 20.72
N LYS A 34 -17.47 7.05 21.85
CA LYS A 34 -17.39 8.09 22.87
C LYS A 34 -16.21 9.00 22.59
N PHE A 35 -16.48 10.27 22.33
CA PHE A 35 -15.49 11.33 22.17
C PHE A 35 -15.50 12.22 23.41
N LEU A 36 -14.54 12.01 24.32
CA LEU A 36 -14.41 12.72 25.58
C LEU A 36 -15.65 12.59 26.49
N GLN A 37 -16.65 13.46 26.34
CA GLN A 37 -17.93 13.44 27.05
C GLN A 37 -19.14 13.21 26.13
N PHE A 38 -18.95 13.23 24.81
CA PHE A 38 -20.02 13.06 23.84
C PHE A 38 -20.11 11.61 23.38
N GLU A 39 -21.33 11.09 23.35
CA GLU A 39 -21.63 9.77 22.80
C GLU A 39 -22.16 9.94 21.38
N SER A 40 -21.50 9.30 20.41
CA SER A 40 -21.97 9.23 19.02
C SER A 40 -23.25 8.40 18.92
N ILE A 41 -23.93 8.48 17.76
CA ILE A 41 -24.98 7.53 17.45
C ILE A 41 -24.43 6.11 17.41
N LYS A 42 -25.27 5.14 17.75
CA LYS A 42 -24.96 3.72 17.68
C LYS A 42 -24.75 3.33 16.22
N VAL A 43 -23.52 2.95 15.88
CA VAL A 43 -23.14 2.52 14.54
C VAL A 43 -22.78 1.03 14.60
N PRO A 44 -23.30 0.19 13.69
CA PRO A 44 -22.84 -1.18 13.53
C PRO A 44 -21.32 -1.27 13.32
N ILE A 45 -20.66 -2.24 13.96
CA ILE A 45 -19.19 -2.42 13.84
C ILE A 45 -18.74 -2.55 12.38
N GLY A 46 -19.59 -3.16 11.54
CA GLY A 46 -19.30 -3.35 10.12
C GLY A 46 -19.14 -2.05 9.36
N ILE A 47 -19.93 -1.02 9.71
CA ILE A 47 -19.82 0.30 9.09
C ILE A 47 -18.52 0.98 9.52
N LEU A 48 -18.13 0.85 10.80
CA LEU A 48 -16.82 1.36 11.26
C LEU A 48 -15.65 0.66 10.55
N LEU A 49 -15.71 -0.66 10.43
CA LEU A 49 -14.68 -1.47 9.77
C LEU A 49 -14.54 -1.09 8.29
N ALA A 50 -15.67 -0.96 7.58
CA ALA A 50 -15.67 -0.52 6.20
C ALA A 50 -15.10 0.89 6.04
N PHE A 51 -15.47 1.82 6.93
CA PHE A 51 -14.95 3.18 6.91
C PHE A 51 -13.44 3.23 7.17
N SER A 52 -12.97 2.47 8.18
CA SER A 52 -11.55 2.37 8.52
C SER A 52 -10.71 1.77 7.38
N LEU A 53 -11.17 0.65 6.80
CA LEU A 53 -10.51 0.02 5.64
C LEU A 53 -10.48 0.97 4.44
N GLY A 54 -11.62 1.59 4.11
CA GLY A 54 -11.73 2.53 3.00
C GLY A 54 -10.80 3.73 3.17
N MET A 55 -10.77 4.33 4.36
CA MET A 55 -9.89 5.46 4.67
C MET A 55 -8.42 5.05 4.66
N GLY A 56 -8.08 3.87 5.18
CA GLY A 56 -6.74 3.31 5.14
C GLY A 56 -6.24 3.10 3.71
N PHE A 57 -7.04 2.47 2.84
CA PHE A 57 -6.69 2.30 1.43
C PHE A 57 -6.60 3.63 0.70
N PHE A 58 -7.50 4.57 0.99
CA PHE A 58 -7.47 5.91 0.41
C PHE A 58 -6.18 6.65 0.79
N MET A 59 -5.79 6.66 2.07
CA MET A 59 -4.53 7.24 2.51
C MET A 59 -3.32 6.52 1.90
N ALA A 60 -3.34 5.19 1.84
CA ALA A 60 -2.27 4.39 1.24
C ALA A 60 -2.08 4.69 -0.25
N ALA A 61 -3.14 5.09 -0.96
CA ALA A 61 -3.06 5.53 -2.36
C ALA A 61 -2.60 6.99 -2.49
N VAL A 62 -3.09 7.88 -1.62
CA VAL A 62 -2.82 9.33 -1.69
C VAL A 62 -1.42 9.70 -1.20
N ILE A 63 -0.94 9.10 -0.11
CA ILE A 63 0.37 9.43 0.48
C ILE A 63 1.52 9.24 -0.54
N PRO A 64 1.67 8.07 -1.21
CA PRO A 64 2.74 7.90 -2.19
C PRO A 64 2.62 8.86 -3.37
N ALA A 65 1.40 9.24 -3.78
CA ALA A 65 1.19 10.18 -4.88
C ALA A 65 1.76 11.57 -4.55
N PHE A 66 1.65 12.01 -3.29
CA PHE A 66 2.18 13.29 -2.84
C PHE A 66 3.68 13.26 -2.51
N PHE A 67 4.20 12.14 -2.00
CA PHE A 67 5.59 12.01 -1.55
C PHE A 67 6.53 11.35 -2.57
N ARG A 68 6.09 11.14 -3.82
CA ARG A 68 6.91 10.50 -4.87
C ARG A 68 8.08 11.41 -5.28
N LYS A 69 9.17 11.37 -4.52
CA LYS A 69 10.46 11.93 -4.92
C LYS A 69 10.86 11.28 -6.25
N SER A 70 11.00 12.09 -7.28
CA SER A 70 11.46 11.67 -8.61
C SER A 70 12.78 10.90 -8.47
N LYS A 71 12.73 9.57 -8.63
CA LYS A 71 13.96 8.78 -8.77
C LYS A 71 14.59 9.22 -10.09
N LYS A 72 15.66 10.02 -10.02
CA LYS A 72 16.53 10.28 -11.18
C LYS A 72 16.95 8.92 -11.73
N SER A 73 16.54 8.64 -12.96
CA SER A 73 17.03 7.53 -13.77
C SER A 73 18.57 7.49 -13.69
N PRO A 74 19.20 6.32 -13.43
CA PRO A 74 20.63 6.19 -13.55
C PRO A 74 20.99 6.39 -15.02
N ARG A 75 21.51 7.58 -15.33
CA ARG A 75 22.04 7.92 -16.65
C ARG A 75 23.14 6.90 -16.93
N SER A 76 22.89 5.99 -17.86
CA SER A 76 23.87 5.02 -18.33
C SER A 76 25.15 5.78 -18.68
N ARG A 77 26.20 5.56 -17.90
CA ARG A 77 27.54 6.05 -18.20
C ARG A 77 27.99 5.29 -19.45
N PHE A 78 27.90 5.95 -20.60
CA PHE A 78 28.53 5.50 -21.83
C PHE A 78 30.04 5.48 -21.58
N SER A 79 30.63 4.28 -21.51
CA SER A 79 32.08 4.12 -21.55
C SER A 79 32.50 4.32 -23.01
N PRO A 80 33.38 5.28 -23.32
CA PRO A 80 33.98 5.37 -24.65
C PRO A 80 34.75 4.08 -24.94
N PRO A 81 34.80 3.61 -26.20
CA PRO A 81 35.66 2.50 -26.58
C PRO A 81 37.10 2.89 -26.28
N GLU A 82 37.85 2.03 -25.58
CA GLU A 82 39.29 2.18 -25.43
C GLU A 82 39.91 2.25 -26.82
N SER A 83 40.29 3.46 -27.21
CA SER A 83 40.94 3.74 -28.46
C SER A 83 42.40 3.30 -28.37
N GLY A 84 42.70 2.06 -28.73
CA GLY A 84 43.97 1.58 -29.31
C GLY A 84 45.27 2.29 -28.93
N LEU A 85 45.58 2.41 -27.63
CA LEU A 85 46.87 2.96 -27.18
C LEU A 85 47.93 1.89 -26.92
N ASP A 86 47.61 0.60 -27.12
CA ASP A 86 48.57 -0.50 -26.91
C ASP A 86 49.31 -0.94 -28.20
N GLU A 87 49.11 -0.24 -29.33
CA GLU A 87 49.63 -0.66 -30.65
C GLU A 87 50.87 0.12 -31.13
N PHE A 88 51.48 0.97 -30.29
CA PHE A 88 52.65 1.78 -30.67
C PHE A 88 53.77 1.76 -29.62
N ASP A 89 54.37 0.59 -29.40
CA ASP A 89 55.73 0.48 -28.88
C ASP A 89 56.61 -0.16 -29.97
N PHE A 90 57.27 0.70 -30.77
CA PHE A 90 58.34 0.35 -31.72
C PHE A 90 59.71 0.51 -31.06
#